data_AF-A0A014N6G4-F1
#
_entry.id   AF-A0A014N6G4-F1
#
_cell.length_a   1.000
_cell.length_b   1.000
_cell.length_c   1.000
_cell.angle_alpha   90.00
_cell.angle_beta   90.00
_cell.angle_gamma   90.00
#
_symmetry.space_group_name_H-M   'P 1'
#
loop_
_entity.id
_entity.type
_entity.pdbx_description
1 polymer ?
#
loop_
_entity_poly.entity_id
_entity_poly.type
_entity_poly.pdbx_seq_one_letter_code
_entity_poly.pdbx_strand_id
1 'polypeptide(L)'
;MAVPAATRSGGIHAPPWLGIYLNDHLVAATAAVGLARRMNRRHRRSVYGGELARLTAELVQDRRSLLWCMASLDVPVRRGKLRASRAAERTARLTPGSRPRRRTGVNTLVGLEALRMGVEGKALLWRSLLAVAVHDTRLRTDRLAELLERTGQQLTTLDSLHSRAASALISAEGPV
;
A
#
# COMPACT_ATOMS: atom_id res chain seq x y z
N MET A 1 20.18 -17.54 -51.32
CA MET A 1 19.44 -16.34 -50.91
C MET A 1 19.10 -16.46 -49.44
N ALA A 2 19.69 -15.63 -48.58
CA ALA A 2 19.34 -15.56 -47.16
C ALA A 2 18.23 -14.51 -46.97
N VAL A 3 17.22 -14.85 -46.17
CA VAL A 3 16.13 -13.97 -45.73
C VAL A 3 16.11 -14.03 -44.19
N PRO A 4 15.96 -12.89 -43.49
CA PRO A 4 16.62 -12.64 -42.21
C PRO A 4 15.90 -13.25 -41.00
N ALA A 5 16.70 -13.47 -39.96
CA ALA A 5 16.23 -13.76 -38.62
C ALA A 5 15.72 -12.48 -37.90
N ALA A 6 14.82 -12.74 -36.95
CA ALA A 6 14.43 -11.91 -35.80
C ALA A 6 13.30 -10.88 -36.00
N THR A 7 12.11 -11.26 -35.50
CA THR A 7 11.37 -10.44 -34.55
C THR A 7 11.37 -11.15 -33.20
N ARG A 8 12.50 -11.02 -32.47
CA ARG A 8 12.45 -11.21 -31.02
C ARG A 8 11.66 -10.02 -30.48
N SER A 9 10.47 -10.27 -29.95
CA SER A 9 9.67 -9.29 -29.22
C SER A 9 10.55 -8.66 -28.13
N GLY A 10 11.03 -7.44 -28.39
CA GLY A 10 11.99 -6.73 -27.58
C GLY A 10 11.36 -6.20 -26.30
N GLY A 11 11.04 -7.09 -25.36
CA GLY A 11 10.90 -6.69 -23.96
C GLY A 11 12.29 -6.34 -23.45
N ILE A 12 12.52 -5.08 -23.07
CA ILE A 12 13.69 -4.72 -22.28
C ILE A 12 13.66 -5.62 -21.04
N HIS A 13 14.67 -6.46 -20.85
CA HIS A 13 14.83 -7.16 -19.57
C HIS A 13 14.76 -6.11 -18.47
N ALA A 14 13.80 -6.24 -17.55
CA ALA A 14 13.53 -5.24 -16.53
C ALA A 14 14.85 -4.82 -15.88
N PRO A 15 15.23 -3.53 -15.95
CA PRO A 15 16.55 -3.12 -15.51
C PRO A 15 16.73 -3.45 -14.02
N PRO A 16 17.95 -3.76 -13.54
CA PRO A 16 18.17 -4.24 -12.18
C PRO A 16 17.55 -3.37 -11.08
N TRP A 17 17.49 -2.05 -11.29
CA TRP A 17 16.85 -1.10 -10.38
C TRP A 17 15.35 -1.34 -10.21
N LEU A 18 14.64 -1.73 -11.28
CA LEU A 18 13.19 -1.97 -11.24
C LEU A 18 12.88 -3.17 -10.35
N GLY A 19 13.73 -4.20 -10.39
CA GLY A 19 13.63 -5.35 -9.50
C GLY A 19 13.76 -4.99 -8.02
N ILE A 20 14.67 -4.07 -7.67
CA ILE A 20 14.83 -3.56 -6.31
C ILE A 20 13.59 -2.75 -5.92
N TYR A 21 13.22 -1.78 -6.75
CA TYR A 21 12.13 -0.85 -6.53
C TYR A 21 10.78 -1.56 -6.29
N LEU A 22 10.40 -2.51 -7.16
CA LEU A 22 9.13 -3.24 -7.03
C LEU A 22 9.10 -4.15 -5.79
N ASN A 23 10.24 -4.73 -5.42
CA ASN A 23 10.32 -5.56 -4.22
C ASN A 23 10.22 -4.72 -2.93
N ASP A 24 10.84 -3.54 -2.89
CA ASP A 24 10.73 -2.65 -1.73
C ASP A 24 9.29 -2.13 -1.59
N HIS A 25 8.63 -1.80 -2.70
CA HIS A 25 7.19 -1.48 -2.71
C HIS A 25 6.30 -2.65 -2.31
N LEU A 26 6.64 -3.89 -2.68
CA LEU A 26 5.89 -5.06 -2.24
C LEU A 26 6.01 -5.29 -0.74
N VAL A 27 7.18 -5.01 -0.16
CA VAL A 27 7.38 -5.01 1.29
C VAL A 27 6.48 -3.96 1.96
N ALA A 28 6.52 -2.71 1.49
CA ALA A 28 5.69 -1.63 2.01
C ALA A 28 4.19 -1.91 1.89
N ALA A 29 3.72 -2.38 0.73
CA ALA A 29 2.33 -2.76 0.50
C ALA A 29 1.88 -3.92 1.42
N THR A 30 2.78 -4.86 1.72
CA THR A 30 2.51 -5.96 2.65
C THR A 30 2.35 -5.46 4.09
N ALA A 31 3.18 -4.51 4.53
CA ALA A 31 3.05 -3.87 5.84
C ALA A 31 1.75 -3.05 5.94
N ALA A 32 1.44 -2.24 4.92
CA ALA A 32 0.20 -1.45 4.85
C ALA A 32 -1.06 -2.33 4.94
N VAL A 33 -1.11 -3.46 4.22
CA VAL A 33 -2.21 -4.43 4.33
C VAL A 33 -2.31 -5.03 5.74
N GLY A 34 -1.18 -5.31 6.39
CA GLY A 34 -1.14 -5.80 7.78
C GLY A 34 -1.71 -4.78 8.77
N LEU A 35 -1.33 -3.51 8.61
CA LEU A 35 -1.85 -2.40 9.40
C LEU A 35 -3.34 -2.16 9.17
N ALA A 36 -3.79 -2.11 7.91
CA ALA A 36 -5.19 -1.92 7.56
C ALA A 36 -6.08 -3.00 8.17
N ARG A 37 -5.70 -4.28 8.03
CA ARG A 37 -6.43 -5.41 8.63
C ARG A 37 -6.53 -5.29 10.15
N ARG A 38 -5.45 -4.85 10.80
CA ARG A 38 -5.42 -4.67 12.26
C ARG A 38 -6.33 -3.51 12.68
N MET A 39 -6.31 -2.40 11.96
CA MET A 39 -7.20 -1.26 12.23
C MET A 39 -8.67 -1.63 12.00
N ASN A 40 -8.98 -2.30 10.89
CA ASN A 40 -10.32 -2.81 10.60
C ASN A 40 -10.83 -3.75 11.71
N ARG A 41 -10.02 -4.72 12.16
CA ARG A 41 -10.40 -5.59 13.29
C ARG A 41 -10.68 -4.82 14.56
N ARG A 42 -9.86 -3.82 14.88
CA ARG A 42 -9.99 -2.97 16.07
C ARG A 42 -11.29 -2.14 16.04
N HIS A 43 -11.65 -1.65 14.86
CA HIS A 43 -12.71 -0.68 14.65
C HIS A 43 -13.96 -1.28 13.98
N ARG A 44 -14.08 -2.61 13.93
CA ARG A 44 -15.18 -3.31 13.23
C ARG A 44 -16.57 -2.88 13.68
N ARG A 45 -16.72 -2.51 14.96
CA ARG A 45 -17.98 -2.08 15.58
C ARG A 45 -18.02 -0.58 15.86
N SER A 46 -17.10 0.21 15.30
CA SER A 46 -17.09 1.66 15.44
C SER A 46 -17.58 2.35 14.18
N VAL A 47 -17.79 3.65 14.27
CA VAL A 47 -18.16 4.53 13.13
C VAL A 47 -17.15 4.49 11.98
N TYR A 48 -15.92 4.01 12.22
CA TYR A 48 -14.88 3.89 11.19
C TYR A 48 -14.90 2.54 10.46
N GLY A 49 -15.66 1.55 10.96
CA GLY A 49 -15.55 0.15 10.56
C GLY A 49 -15.81 -0.09 9.07
N GLY A 50 -16.86 0.52 8.50
CA GLY A 50 -17.22 0.33 7.09
C GLY A 50 -16.14 0.85 6.14
N GLU A 51 -15.63 2.06 6.39
CA GLU A 51 -14.58 2.68 5.58
C GLU A 51 -13.24 1.95 5.71
N LEU A 52 -12.87 1.53 6.92
CA LEU A 52 -11.66 0.73 7.14
C LEU A 52 -11.75 -0.66 6.50
N ALA A 53 -12.94 -1.27 6.46
CA ALA A 53 -13.17 -2.53 5.76
C ALA A 53 -12.98 -2.36 4.24
N ARG A 54 -13.57 -1.31 3.65
CA ARG A 54 -13.41 -0.97 2.24
C ARG A 54 -11.94 -0.69 1.89
N LEU A 55 -11.27 0.21 2.63
CA LEU A 55 -9.84 0.52 2.44
C LEU A 55 -8.98 -0.73 2.56
N THR A 56 -9.27 -1.63 3.51
CA THR A 56 -8.53 -2.89 3.65
C THR A 56 -8.66 -3.78 2.41
N ALA A 57 -9.87 -3.90 1.86
CA ALA A 57 -10.12 -4.70 0.66
C ALA A 57 -9.37 -4.13 -0.54
N GLU A 58 -9.42 -2.81 -0.73
CA GLU A 58 -8.71 -2.15 -1.82
C GLU A 58 -7.18 -2.31 -1.69
N LEU A 59 -6.60 -2.06 -0.51
CA LEU A 59 -5.15 -2.24 -0.31
C LEU A 59 -4.69 -3.69 -0.56
N VAL A 60 -5.53 -4.67 -0.26
CA VAL A 60 -5.27 -6.08 -0.61
C VAL A 60 -5.28 -6.26 -2.13
N GLN A 61 -6.22 -5.63 -2.83
CA GLN A 61 -6.30 -5.66 -4.29
C GLN A 61 -5.10 -4.94 -4.93
N ASP A 62 -4.71 -3.77 -4.43
CA ASP A 62 -3.51 -3.04 -4.86
C ASP A 62 -2.23 -3.90 -4.77
N ARG A 63 -2.04 -4.58 -3.65
CA ARG A 63 -0.90 -5.50 -3.48
C ARG A 63 -0.95 -6.65 -4.49
N ARG A 64 -2.14 -7.16 -4.82
CA ARG A 64 -2.30 -8.19 -5.88
C ARG A 64 -1.97 -7.61 -7.25
N SER A 65 -2.40 -6.39 -7.55
CA SER A 65 -2.05 -5.69 -8.80
C SER A 65 -0.54 -5.48 -8.94
N LEU A 66 0.17 -5.16 -7.86
CA LEU A 66 1.63 -5.08 -7.88
C LEU A 66 2.27 -6.42 -8.23
N LEU A 67 1.79 -7.52 -7.61
CA LEU A 67 2.28 -8.86 -7.93
C LEU A 67 2.04 -9.24 -9.40
N TRP A 68 0.88 -8.85 -9.95
CA TRP A 68 0.61 -9.01 -11.39
C TRP A 68 1.58 -8.22 -12.26
N CYS A 69 1.86 -6.95 -11.93
CA CYS A 69 2.84 -6.15 -12.67
C CYS A 69 4.24 -6.77 -12.61
N MET A 70 4.66 -7.26 -11.43
CA MET A 70 5.94 -7.95 -11.27
C MET A 70 6.00 -9.22 -12.14
N ALA A 71 4.92 -10.01 -12.19
CA ALA A 71 4.86 -11.19 -13.04
C ALA A 71 4.93 -10.83 -14.54
N SER A 72 4.17 -9.82 -14.99
CA SER A 72 4.20 -9.35 -16.38
C SER A 72 5.59 -8.87 -16.80
N LEU A 73 6.32 -8.23 -15.89
CA LEU A 73 7.68 -7.72 -16.14
C LEU A 73 8.78 -8.77 -15.98
N ASP A 74 8.44 -10.01 -15.61
CA ASP A 74 9.39 -11.07 -15.24
C ASP A 74 10.33 -10.67 -14.09
N VAL A 75 9.79 -9.91 -13.12
CA VAL A 75 10.52 -9.47 -11.92
C VAL A 75 10.25 -10.44 -10.77
N PRO A 76 11.27 -11.18 -10.29
CA PRO A 76 11.07 -12.16 -9.22
C PRO A 76 10.82 -11.48 -7.86
N VAL A 77 9.94 -12.09 -7.07
CA VAL A 77 9.68 -11.69 -5.68
C VAL A 77 10.83 -12.14 -4.76
N ARG A 78 11.57 -11.20 -4.20
CA ARG A 78 12.72 -11.42 -3.31
C ARG A 78 12.26 -11.58 -1.85
N ARG A 79 11.89 -12.81 -1.48
CA ARG A 79 11.35 -13.17 -0.15
C ARG A 79 12.33 -12.97 1.02
N GLY A 80 13.64 -12.90 0.77
CA GLY A 80 14.68 -12.70 1.79
C GLY A 80 14.60 -11.34 2.52
N LYS A 81 14.30 -10.25 1.80
CA LYS A 81 14.11 -8.90 2.39
C LYS A 81 12.75 -8.74 3.11
N LEU A 82 11.74 -9.51 2.72
CA LEU A 82 10.39 -9.51 3.33
C LEU A 82 10.36 -9.98 4.80
N ARG A 83 11.41 -10.65 5.29
CA ARG A 83 11.53 -11.09 6.69
C ARG A 83 12.21 -10.03 7.59
N ALA A 84 13.19 -9.30 7.07
CA ALA A 84 13.88 -8.23 7.82
C ALA A 84 12.96 -7.04 8.14
N SER A 85 12.11 -6.62 7.20
CA SER A 85 11.15 -5.52 7.43
C SER A 85 10.02 -5.90 8.41
N ARG A 86 9.58 -7.16 8.44
CA ARG A 86 8.59 -7.64 9.43
C ARG A 86 9.13 -7.67 10.86
N ALA A 87 10.45 -7.69 11.05
CA ALA A 87 11.06 -7.57 12.38
C ALA A 87 10.98 -6.13 12.91
N ALA A 88 11.07 -5.12 12.05
CA ALA A 88 10.88 -3.72 12.44
C ALA A 88 9.41 -3.42 12.85
N GLU A 89 8.42 -4.07 12.25
CA GLU A 89 7.00 -3.88 12.63
C GLU A 89 6.61 -4.60 13.95
N ARG A 90 7.48 -5.48 14.48
CA ARG A 90 7.23 -6.25 15.71
C ARG A 90 7.62 -5.54 17.00
N THR A 91 8.38 -4.46 16.96
CA THR A 91 8.71 -3.69 18.18
C THR A 91 7.58 -2.78 18.65
N ALA A 92 6.54 -2.54 17.83
CA ALA A 92 5.44 -1.65 18.21
C ALA A 92 4.29 -2.34 18.97
N ARG A 93 4.36 -3.64 19.29
CA ARG A 93 3.23 -4.34 19.92
C ARG A 93 3.65 -5.49 20.82
N LEU A 94 3.84 -5.21 22.11
CA LEU A 94 3.38 -6.10 23.20
C LEU A 94 2.87 -5.24 24.37
N THR A 95 1.55 -5.34 24.59
CA THR A 95 0.90 -5.80 25.85
C THR A 95 -0.61 -5.59 25.67
N PRO A 96 -1.45 -6.63 25.70
CA PRO A 96 -2.89 -6.51 25.77
C PRO A 96 -3.31 -6.41 27.23
N GLY A 97 -3.42 -5.18 27.73
CA GLY A 97 -3.99 -4.84 29.03
C GLY A 97 -4.59 -3.45 28.91
N SER A 98 -5.77 -3.23 29.46
CA SER A 98 -6.59 -2.00 29.44
C SER A 98 -5.77 -0.72 29.25
N ARG A 99 -5.61 -0.28 27.99
CA ARG A 99 -4.93 0.99 27.69
C ARG A 99 -5.94 2.12 27.84
N PRO A 100 -5.56 3.28 28.43
CA PRO A 100 -6.45 4.42 28.54
C PRO A 100 -6.94 4.86 27.16
N ARG A 101 -8.19 5.35 27.08
CA ARG A 101 -8.84 5.78 25.83
C ARG A 101 -7.93 6.71 25.00
N ARG A 102 -7.20 7.63 25.63
CA ARG A 102 -6.21 8.51 24.97
C ARG A 102 -5.14 7.75 24.19
N ARG A 103 -4.48 6.75 24.81
CA ARG A 103 -3.47 5.91 24.14
C ARG A 103 -4.07 5.10 22.99
N THR A 104 -5.36 4.80 23.03
CA THR A 104 -6.05 4.11 21.93
C THR A 104 -6.40 5.02 20.75
N GLY A 105 -6.75 6.28 21.03
CA GLY A 105 -6.99 7.31 20.02
C GLY A 105 -5.72 7.69 19.27
N VAL A 106 -4.63 8.01 19.99
CA VAL A 106 -3.33 8.34 19.37
C VAL A 106 -2.82 7.21 18.46
N ASN A 107 -2.94 5.94 18.90
CA ASN A 107 -2.57 4.79 18.07
C ASN A 107 -3.44 4.65 16.79
N THR A 108 -4.67 5.14 16.82
CA THR A 108 -5.53 5.15 15.63
C THR A 108 -5.07 6.23 14.66
N LEU A 109 -4.77 7.43 15.17
CA LEU A 109 -4.29 8.56 14.37
C LEU A 109 -2.97 8.23 13.65
N VAL A 110 -1.97 7.76 14.39
CA VAL A 110 -0.67 7.31 13.82
C VAL A 110 -0.86 6.16 12.83
N GLY A 111 -1.84 5.28 13.08
CA GLY A 111 -2.19 4.22 12.15
C GLY A 111 -2.74 4.76 10.82
N LEU A 112 -3.60 5.78 10.86
CA LEU A 112 -4.14 6.43 9.66
C LEU A 112 -3.05 7.16 8.88
N GLU A 113 -2.14 7.87 9.57
CA GLU A 113 -0.98 8.54 8.96
C GLU A 113 -0.05 7.55 8.26
N ALA A 114 0.25 6.43 8.91
CA ALA A 114 1.05 5.37 8.31
C ALA A 114 0.37 4.73 7.08
N LEU A 115 -0.95 4.55 7.10
CA LEU A 115 -1.69 4.11 5.91
C LEU A 115 -1.66 5.16 4.80
N ARG A 116 -1.79 6.44 5.13
CA ARG A 116 -1.73 7.55 4.17
C ARG A 116 -0.38 7.62 3.47
N MET A 117 0.72 7.57 4.22
CA MET A 117 2.08 7.47 3.64
C MET A 117 2.23 6.22 2.74
N GLY A 118 1.65 5.08 3.14
CA GLY A 118 1.63 3.87 2.33
C GLY A 118 0.87 4.03 1.00
N VAL A 119 -0.26 4.75 1.00
CA VAL A 119 -1.04 5.05 -0.21
C VAL A 119 -0.31 6.05 -1.10
N GLU A 120 0.35 7.07 -0.54
CA GLU A 120 1.19 8.01 -1.31
C GLU A 120 2.38 7.31 -1.97
N GLY A 121 3.11 6.47 -1.22
CA GLY A 121 4.20 5.67 -1.77
C GLY A 121 3.73 4.76 -2.91
N LYS A 122 2.55 4.16 -2.76
CA LYS A 122 1.91 3.36 -3.82
C LYS A 122 1.48 4.22 -5.02
N ALA A 123 1.01 5.45 -4.83
CA ALA A 123 0.70 6.34 -5.95
C ALA A 123 1.96 6.67 -6.78
N LEU A 124 3.10 6.88 -6.11
CA LEU A 124 4.40 7.04 -6.78
C LEU A 124 4.79 5.80 -7.58
N LEU A 125 4.61 4.60 -7.00
CA LEU A 125 4.81 3.33 -7.70
C LEU A 125 3.99 3.25 -9.00
N TRP A 126 2.69 3.57 -8.96
CA TRP A 126 1.83 3.51 -10.15
C TRP A 126 2.26 4.53 -11.22
N ARG A 127 2.65 5.74 -10.82
CA ARG A 127 3.23 6.72 -11.76
C ARG A 127 4.53 6.23 -12.39
N SER A 128 5.42 5.61 -11.62
CA SER A 128 6.65 5.01 -12.15
C SER A 128 6.34 3.88 -13.13
N LEU A 129 5.36 3.03 -12.83
CA LEU A 129 4.95 1.95 -13.74
C LEU A 129 4.25 2.47 -15.00
N LEU A 130 3.52 3.60 -14.94
CA LEU A 130 3.00 4.28 -16.14
C LEU A 130 4.13 4.74 -17.05
N ALA A 131 5.20 5.31 -16.49
CA ALA A 131 6.38 5.71 -17.27
C ALA A 131 7.09 4.49 -17.91
N VAL A 132 7.13 3.35 -17.21
CA VAL A 132 7.65 2.09 -17.79
C VAL A 132 6.75 1.59 -18.92
N ALA A 133 5.42 1.68 -18.77
CA ALA A 133 4.44 1.21 -19.75
C ALA A 133 4.52 1.94 -21.11
N VAL A 134 5.10 3.14 -21.16
CA VAL A 134 5.41 3.85 -22.42
C VAL A 134 6.39 3.06 -23.29
N HIS A 135 7.28 2.28 -22.68
CA HIS A 135 8.33 1.54 -23.36
C HIS A 135 8.18 0.02 -23.27
N ASP A 136 7.25 -0.48 -22.45
CA ASP A 136 7.03 -1.91 -22.22
C ASP A 136 5.53 -2.25 -22.23
N THR A 137 5.07 -2.81 -23.35
CA THR A 137 3.67 -3.13 -23.61
C THR A 137 3.11 -4.28 -22.75
N ARG A 138 3.96 -4.96 -21.97
CA ARG A 138 3.51 -5.98 -21.00
C ARG A 138 2.71 -5.35 -19.85
N LEU A 139 2.85 -4.04 -19.65
CA LEU A 139 2.03 -3.25 -18.73
C LEU A 139 0.92 -2.53 -19.49
N ARG A 140 -0.28 -2.55 -18.90
CA ARG A 140 -1.46 -1.89 -19.43
C ARG A 140 -1.63 -0.50 -18.82
N THR A 141 -1.44 0.55 -19.61
CA THR A 141 -1.53 1.96 -19.18
C THR A 141 -2.89 2.30 -18.60
N ASP A 142 -3.98 1.82 -19.22
CA ASP A 142 -5.35 2.01 -18.75
C ASP A 142 -5.56 1.41 -17.35
N ARG A 143 -5.08 0.19 -17.13
CA ARG A 143 -5.14 -0.47 -15.82
C ARG A 143 -4.32 0.26 -14.77
N LEU A 144 -3.13 0.74 -15.11
CA LEU A 144 -2.30 1.50 -14.17
C LEU A 144 -2.92 2.87 -13.83
N ALA A 145 -3.59 3.52 -14.78
CA ALA A 145 -4.33 4.75 -14.54
C ALA A 145 -5.51 4.52 -13.58
N GLU A 146 -6.30 3.45 -13.76
CA GLU A 146 -7.36 3.06 -12.81
C GLU A 146 -6.81 2.84 -11.38
N LEU A 147 -5.64 2.18 -11.27
CA LEU A 147 -4.98 1.95 -9.99
C LEU A 147 -4.51 3.26 -9.33
N LEU A 148 -4.00 4.21 -10.14
CA LEU A 148 -3.60 5.53 -9.67
C LEU A 148 -4.81 6.36 -9.22
N GLU A 149 -5.90 6.37 -9.99
CA GLU A 149 -7.13 7.07 -9.62
C GLU A 149 -7.69 6.55 -8.28
N ARG A 150 -7.73 5.23 -8.09
CA ARG A 150 -8.13 4.62 -6.82
C ARG A 150 -7.30 5.12 -5.64
N THR A 151 -6.00 5.42 -5.83
CA THR A 151 -5.19 5.99 -4.75
C THR A 151 -5.72 7.35 -4.29
N GLY A 152 -6.24 8.18 -5.19
CA GLY A 152 -6.88 9.45 -4.84
C GLY A 152 -8.09 9.25 -3.92
N GLN A 153 -8.98 8.32 -4.28
CA GLN A 153 -10.16 7.99 -3.48
C GLN A 153 -9.80 7.45 -2.08
N GLN A 154 -8.72 6.68 -1.99
CA GLN A 154 -8.19 6.19 -0.72
C GLN A 154 -7.63 7.29 0.16
N LEU A 155 -6.88 8.24 -0.41
CA LEU A 155 -6.36 9.40 0.31
C LEU A 155 -7.51 10.24 0.87
N THR A 156 -8.53 10.54 0.06
CA THR A 156 -9.73 11.27 0.53
C THR A 156 -10.41 10.53 1.69
N THR A 157 -10.55 9.21 1.61
CA THR A 157 -11.12 8.41 2.71
C THR A 157 -10.25 8.49 3.97
N LEU A 158 -8.92 8.39 3.81
CA LEU A 158 -7.97 8.46 4.93
C LEU A 158 -7.94 9.84 5.59
N ASP A 159 -8.01 10.92 4.81
CA ASP A 159 -8.05 12.30 5.32
C ASP A 159 -9.33 12.55 6.13
N SER A 160 -10.47 12.04 5.66
CA SER A 160 -11.75 12.08 6.39
C SER A 160 -11.72 11.26 7.69
N LEU A 161 -11.15 10.06 7.64
CA LEU A 161 -10.97 9.23 8.84
C LEU A 161 -10.03 9.89 9.84
N HIS A 162 -8.93 10.50 9.37
CA HIS A 162 -7.94 11.17 10.21
C HIS A 162 -8.55 12.36 10.93
N SER A 163 -9.23 13.23 10.18
CA SER A 163 -9.92 14.41 10.72
C SER A 163 -10.91 14.03 11.83
N ARG A 164 -11.78 13.03 11.58
CA ARG A 164 -12.72 12.55 12.59
C ARG A 164 -12.03 11.92 13.80
N ALA A 165 -10.96 11.16 13.59
CA ALA A 165 -10.19 10.56 14.68
C ALA A 165 -9.49 11.61 15.54
N ALA A 166 -8.96 12.68 14.93
CA ALA A 166 -8.36 13.81 15.63
C ALA A 166 -9.39 14.58 16.44
N SER A 167 -10.54 14.94 15.85
CA SER A 167 -11.64 15.62 16.56
C SER A 167 -12.14 14.80 17.75
N ALA A 168 -12.31 13.48 17.59
CA ALA A 168 -12.74 12.61 18.67
C ALA A 168 -11.71 12.52 19.82
N LEU A 169 -10.41 12.68 19.51
CA LEU A 169 -9.37 12.72 20.54
C LEU A 169 -9.50 14.02 21.35
N ILE A 170 -9.59 15.18 20.67
CA ILE A 170 -9.74 16.50 21.30
C ILE A 170 -10.99 16.55 22.19
N SER A 171 -12.15 16.11 21.70
CA SER A 171 -13.38 16.09 22.49
C SER A 171 -13.29 15.18 23.72
N ALA A 172 -12.48 14.13 23.67
CA ALA A 172 -12.23 13.26 24.81
C ALA A 172 -11.22 13.86 25.81
N GLU A 173 -10.56 14.98 25.49
CA GLU A 173 -9.65 15.65 26.39
C GLU A 173 -10.36 16.58 27.39
N GLY A 174 -11.57 17.06 27.08
CA GLY A 174 -12.32 18.05 27.87
C GLY A 174 -11.64 19.43 27.87
N PRO A 175 -12.38 20.55 28.03
CA PRO A 175 -11.73 21.84 28.26
C PRO A 175 -10.93 21.76 29.57
N VAL A 176 -9.68 22.22 29.52
CA VAL A 176 -8.79 22.36 30.69
C VAL A 176 -9.36 23.41 31.64
#